data_AF-A0AAU3NS83-F1
#
_entry.id   AF-A0AAU3NS83-F1
#
_cell.length_a   1.000
_cell.length_b   1.000
_cell.length_c   1.000
_cell.angle_alpha   90.00
_cell.angle_beta   90.00
_cell.angle_gamma   90.00
#
_symmetry.space_group_name_H-M   'P 1'
#
loop_
_entity.id
_entity.type
_entity.pdbx_description
1 polymer ?
#
loop_
_entity_poly.entity_id
_entity_poly.type
_entity_poly.pdbx_seq_one_letter_code
_entity_poly.pdbx_strand_id
1 'polypeptide(L)'
;MFVRERHAAIDARRRSAPSRSPGCRSTSATRTASGNEAQTKPPIESVNARIRRAVKARGHFPNEQAAMKCIYMAIMSIDPTGKGQARWTSRWKTALNAFDITFDGRLSAARQ
;
A
#
# COMPACT_ATOMS: atom_id res chain seq x y z
N MET A 1 -12.55 -13.95 22.99
CA MET A 1 -12.37 -15.35 22.54
C MET A 1 -13.16 -15.54 21.23
N PHE A 2 -12.71 -14.89 20.14
CA PHE A 2 -13.57 -14.66 18.96
C PHE A 2 -12.78 -14.76 17.64
N VAL A 3 -12.09 -15.88 17.42
CA VAL A 3 -11.64 -16.33 16.08
C VAL A 3 -11.54 -17.86 16.12
N ARG A 4 -12.63 -18.58 15.86
CA ARG A 4 -12.54 -20.02 15.56
C ARG A 4 -13.67 -20.58 14.72
N GLU A 5 -14.21 -19.78 13.81
CA GLU A 5 -15.32 -20.20 12.96
C GLU A 5 -15.12 -19.77 11.50
N ARG A 6 -13.99 -20.19 10.92
CA ARG A 6 -13.72 -20.00 9.48
C ARG A 6 -13.11 -21.22 8.77
N HIS A 7 -13.17 -22.42 9.35
CA HIS A 7 -12.53 -23.61 8.77
C HIS A 7 -13.49 -24.68 8.22
N ALA A 8 -14.79 -24.39 8.07
CA ALA A 8 -15.77 -25.37 7.56
C ALA A 8 -16.20 -25.18 6.09
N ALA A 9 -15.82 -24.08 5.43
CA ALA A 9 -16.37 -23.73 4.11
C ALA A 9 -15.48 -24.11 2.91
N ILE A 10 -14.27 -24.66 3.13
CA ILE A 10 -13.32 -24.97 2.05
C ILE A 10 -13.52 -26.39 1.47
N ASP A 11 -14.08 -27.33 2.22
CA ASP A 11 -14.16 -28.75 1.81
C ASP A 11 -15.39 -29.13 0.96
N ALA A 12 -16.38 -28.25 0.80
CA ALA A 12 -17.59 -28.56 0.06
C ALA A 12 -17.47 -28.35 -1.47
N ARG A 13 -16.35 -27.81 -1.98
CA ARG A 13 -16.17 -27.52 -3.42
C ARG A 13 -15.43 -28.60 -4.21
N ARG A 14 -15.11 -29.74 -3.58
CA ARG A 14 -14.25 -30.80 -4.14
C ARG A 14 -15.00 -32.06 -4.60
N ARG A 15 -16.34 -32.06 -4.67
CA ARG A 15 -17.17 -33.24 -5.05
C ARG A 15 -18.11 -33.03 -6.23
N SER A 16 -17.65 -32.34 -7.27
CA SER A 16 -18.31 -32.38 -8.59
C SER A 16 -17.26 -32.22 -9.68
N ALA A 17 -16.45 -33.27 -9.85
CA ALA A 17 -15.57 -33.41 -11.01
C ALA A 17 -16.42 -33.91 -12.20
N PRO A 18 -16.56 -33.15 -13.30
CA PRO A 18 -17.16 -33.68 -14.52
C PRO A 18 -16.17 -34.57 -15.28
N SER A 19 -16.72 -35.63 -15.88
CA SER A 19 -16.02 -36.60 -16.72
C SER A 19 -15.24 -35.94 -17.87
N ARG A 20 -13.95 -36.26 -17.96
CA ARG A 20 -13.03 -35.86 -19.04
C ARG A 20 -13.33 -36.65 -20.31
N SER A 21 -13.73 -35.99 -21.40
CA SER A 21 -13.60 -36.50 -22.77
C SER A 21 -12.32 -35.96 -23.40
N PRO A 22 -11.56 -36.77 -24.16
CA PRO A 22 -10.30 -36.35 -24.77
C PRO A 22 -10.58 -35.70 -26.14
N GLY A 23 -10.60 -34.38 -26.17
CA GLY A 23 -10.74 -33.60 -27.40
C GLY A 23 -9.61 -32.58 -27.49
N CYS A 24 -8.78 -32.73 -28.52
CA CYS A 24 -7.61 -31.93 -28.84
C CYS A 24 -7.84 -30.41 -28.64
N ARG A 25 -7.02 -29.77 -27.81
CA ARG A 25 -6.86 -28.31 -27.81
C ARG A 25 -5.37 -27.99 -27.68
N SER A 26 -4.73 -27.83 -28.83
CA SER A 26 -3.47 -27.11 -28.94
C SER A 26 -3.70 -25.66 -28.51
N THR A 27 -3.34 -25.35 -27.27
CA THR A 27 -3.12 -23.98 -26.84
C THR A 27 -1.72 -23.92 -26.26
N SER A 28 -0.82 -23.38 -27.07
CA SER A 28 0.50 -22.88 -26.70
C SER A 28 0.41 -22.16 -25.36
N ALA A 29 0.91 -22.79 -24.31
CA ALA A 29 1.04 -22.20 -22.99
C ALA A 29 2.26 -21.28 -22.96
N THR A 30 2.21 -20.17 -23.70
CA THR A 30 3.03 -19.00 -23.39
C THR A 30 2.22 -18.17 -22.40
N ARG A 31 2.25 -18.54 -21.11
CA ARG A 31 1.70 -17.68 -20.06
C ARG A 31 2.78 -17.21 -19.10
N THR A 32 3.37 -16.10 -19.54
CA THR A 32 3.56 -14.89 -18.74
C THR A 32 4.55 -15.02 -17.60
N ALA A 33 5.78 -14.60 -17.92
CA ALA A 33 6.58 -13.84 -16.98
C ALA A 33 5.71 -12.71 -16.39
N SER A 34 5.37 -12.81 -15.12
CA SER A 34 5.16 -11.63 -14.29
C SER A 34 6.16 -11.78 -13.17
N GLY A 35 7.39 -11.36 -13.49
CA GLY A 35 8.38 -11.08 -12.47
C GLY A 35 7.77 -10.11 -11.47
N ASN A 36 8.25 -10.18 -10.24
CA ASN A 36 7.85 -9.30 -9.15
C ASN A 36 8.28 -7.85 -9.47
N GLU A 37 7.61 -7.18 -10.41
CA GLU A 37 7.60 -5.74 -10.48
C GLU A 37 6.95 -5.27 -9.19
N ALA A 38 7.77 -4.78 -8.26
CA ALA A 38 7.28 -4.05 -7.12
C ALA A 38 6.54 -2.82 -7.66
N GLN A 39 5.23 -2.93 -7.91
CA GLN A 39 4.43 -1.76 -8.20
C GLN A 39 4.49 -0.84 -6.98
N THR A 40 5.22 0.25 -7.12
CA THR A 40 5.22 1.36 -6.18
C THR A 40 3.81 1.94 -6.15
N LYS A 41 3.04 1.60 -5.11
CA LYS A 41 1.72 2.22 -4.92
C LYS A 41 1.88 3.73 -4.88
N PRO A 42 0.96 4.50 -5.51
CA PRO A 42 0.93 5.94 -5.37
C PRO A 42 1.02 6.33 -3.89
N PRO A 43 1.76 7.39 -3.52
CA PRO A 43 2.00 7.73 -2.12
C PRO A 43 0.72 7.81 -1.29
N ILE A 44 -0.34 8.40 -1.84
CA ILE A 44 -1.63 8.52 -1.16
C ILE A 44 -2.30 7.17 -0.90
N GLU A 45 -2.22 6.24 -1.85
CA GLU A 45 -2.81 4.91 -1.71
C GLU A 45 -2.05 4.07 -0.67
N SER A 46 -0.72 4.25 -0.61
CA SER A 46 0.12 3.61 0.40
C SER A 46 -0.24 4.04 1.83
N VAL A 47 -0.56 5.32 2.02
CA VAL A 47 -1.00 5.88 3.31
C VAL A 47 -2.39 5.36 3.67
N ASN A 48 -3.34 5.42 2.74
CA ASN A 48 -4.71 4.94 2.95
C ASN A 48 -4.74 3.45 3.30
N ALA A 49 -3.89 2.63 2.66
CA ALA A 49 -3.76 1.22 2.98
C ALA A 49 -3.27 0.99 4.43
N ARG A 50 -2.34 1.82 4.93
CA ARG A 50 -1.85 1.74 6.32
C ARG A 50 -2.90 2.15 7.33
N ILE A 51 -3.60 3.25 7.08
CA ILE A 51 -4.69 3.73 7.96
C ILE A 51 -5.78 2.65 8.07
N ARG A 52 -6.20 2.06 6.94
CA ARG A 52 -7.20 0.98 6.95
C ARG A 52 -6.74 -0.26 7.73
N ARG A 53 -5.44 -0.61 7.65
CA ARG A 53 -4.87 -1.71 8.46
C ARG A 53 -4.91 -1.39 9.95
N ALA A 54 -4.51 -0.18 10.35
CA ALA A 54 -4.50 0.25 11.74
C ALA A 54 -5.92 0.26 12.34
N VAL A 55 -6.90 0.79 11.60
CA VAL A 55 -8.31 0.82 12.00
C VAL A 55 -8.88 -0.60 12.12
N LYS A 56 -8.63 -1.47 11.13
CA LYS A 56 -9.10 -2.86 11.15
C LYS A 56 -8.51 -3.66 12.31
N ALA A 57 -7.26 -3.39 12.69
CA ALA A 57 -6.62 -4.04 13.83
C ALA A 57 -7.23 -3.63 15.18
N ARG A 58 -7.78 -2.41 15.28
CA ARG A 58 -8.38 -1.87 16.51
C ARG A 58 -9.86 -2.26 16.69
N GLY A 59 -10.62 -2.38 15.60
CA GLY A 59 -12.04 -2.77 15.66
C GLY A 59 -12.96 -1.62 16.09
N HIS A 60 -13.81 -1.83 17.09
CA HIS A 60 -14.75 -0.83 17.58
C HIS A 60 -14.06 0.21 18.48
N PHE A 61 -14.40 1.49 18.29
CA PHE A 61 -13.84 2.58 19.09
C PHE A 61 -14.85 3.04 20.15
N PRO A 62 -14.44 3.16 21.43
CA PRO A 62 -15.33 3.56 22.52
C PRO A 62 -15.69 5.07 22.48
N ASN A 63 -14.91 5.89 21.78
CA ASN A 63 -15.20 7.31 21.56
C ASN A 63 -14.48 7.82 20.30
N GLU A 64 -14.87 9.00 19.81
CA GLU A 64 -14.28 9.62 18.62
C GLU A 64 -12.79 9.96 18.83
N GLN A 65 -12.42 10.41 20.03
CA GLN A 65 -11.06 10.80 20.38
C GLN A 65 -10.07 9.61 20.29
N ALA A 66 -10.51 8.39 20.60
CA ALA A 66 -9.73 7.17 20.48
C ALA A 66 -9.52 6.78 19.01
N ALA A 67 -10.52 7.00 18.15
CA ALA A 67 -10.38 6.83 16.71
C ALA A 67 -9.38 7.82 16.13
N MET A 68 -9.48 9.10 16.53
CA MET A 68 -8.54 10.15 16.10
C MET A 68 -7.11 9.82 16.54
N LYS A 69 -6.92 9.42 17.80
CA LYS A 69 -5.61 8.99 18.31
C LYS A 69 -5.07 7.78 17.56
N CYS A 70 -5.93 6.85 17.14
CA CYS A 70 -5.52 5.71 16.33
C CYS A 70 -4.98 6.14 14.96
N ILE A 71 -5.66 7.06 14.28
CA ILE A 71 -5.23 7.60 12.99
C ILE A 71 -3.92 8.37 13.15
N TYR A 72 -3.81 9.20 14.19
CA TYR A 72 -2.58 9.92 14.53
C TYR A 72 -1.38 8.99 14.68
N MET A 73 -1.52 7.93 15.49
CA MET A 73 -0.44 6.95 15.70
C MET A 73 -0.09 6.20 14.41
N ALA A 74 -1.09 5.92 13.55
CA ALA A 74 -0.85 5.27 12.26
C ALA A 74 -0.03 6.17 11.31
N ILE A 75 -0.30 7.47 11.27
CA ILE A 75 0.45 8.45 10.47
C ILE A 75 1.87 8.63 11.02
N MET A 76 2.01 8.78 12.34
CA MET A 76 3.33 8.95 12.97
C MET A 76 4.22 7.72 12.81
N SER A 77 3.63 6.52 12.65
CA SER A 77 4.39 5.31 12.34
C SER A 77 4.97 5.27 10.91
N ILE A 78 4.64 6.23 10.03
CA ILE A 78 5.05 6.19 8.62
C ILE A 78 6.57 6.29 8.45
N ASP A 79 7.17 7.24 9.14
CA ASP A 79 8.62 7.41 9.21
C ASP A 79 9.02 7.84 10.63
N PRO A 80 9.01 6.91 11.60
CA PRO A 80 9.23 7.25 13.02
C PRO A 80 10.67 7.71 13.29
N THR A 81 11.60 7.48 12.37
CA THR A 81 13.01 7.83 12.51
C THR A 81 13.45 8.92 11.52
N GLY A 82 12.56 9.41 10.65
CA GLY A 82 12.89 10.40 9.62
C GLY A 82 13.91 9.94 8.57
N LYS A 83 14.25 8.64 8.55
CA LYS A 83 15.29 8.09 7.66
C LYS A 83 14.82 8.06 6.21
N GLY A 84 13.51 7.88 6.00
CA GLY A 84 12.88 8.00 4.69
C GLY A 84 12.98 9.42 4.19
N GLN A 85 12.59 10.39 5.02
CA GLN A 85 12.68 11.81 4.70
C GLN A 85 14.11 12.22 4.35
N ALA A 86 15.10 11.94 5.21
CA ALA A 86 16.49 12.31 4.98
C ALA A 86 17.06 11.74 3.67
N ARG A 87 16.74 10.49 3.34
CA ARG A 87 17.17 9.84 2.09
C ARG A 87 16.57 10.50 0.86
N TRP A 88 15.33 10.98 0.95
CA TRP A 88 14.65 11.56 -0.19
C TRP A 88 15.06 13.02 -0.37
N THR A 89 15.19 13.82 0.70
CA THR A 89 15.61 15.24 0.66
C THR A 89 16.94 15.45 -0.05
N SER A 90 17.92 14.54 0.10
CA SER A 90 19.21 14.64 -0.61
C SER A 90 19.06 14.56 -2.14
N ARG A 91 18.02 13.90 -2.64
CA ARG A 91 17.71 13.77 -4.08
C ARG A 91 17.07 15.03 -4.68
N TRP A 92 16.59 15.95 -3.85
CA TRP A 92 15.88 17.15 -4.31
C TRP A 92 16.81 18.30 -4.73
N LYS A 93 18.12 18.23 -4.45
CA LYS A 93 19.05 19.33 -4.75
C LYS A 93 19.02 19.77 -6.22
N THR A 94 19.04 18.82 -7.15
CA THR A 94 18.99 19.12 -8.59
C THR A 94 17.63 19.67 -9.02
N ALA A 95 16.54 19.15 -8.45
CA ALA A 95 15.19 19.63 -8.74
C ALA A 95 14.98 21.06 -8.22
N LEU A 96 15.53 21.37 -7.03
CA LEU A 96 15.48 22.72 -6.45
C LEU A 96 16.19 23.74 -7.33
N ASN A 97 17.34 23.39 -7.93
CA ASN A 97 18.03 24.27 -8.88
C ASN A 97 17.17 24.56 -10.13
N ALA A 98 16.45 23.55 -10.63
CA ALA A 98 15.54 23.75 -11.76
C ALA A 98 14.34 24.64 -11.37
N PHE A 99 13.78 24.45 -10.17
CA PHE A 99 12.69 25.28 -9.68
C PHE A 99 13.09 26.73 -9.43
N ASP A 100 14.34 26.98 -9.01
CA ASP A 100 14.88 28.33 -8.81
C ASP A 100 14.92 29.11 -10.14
N ILE A 101 15.24 28.43 -11.25
CA ILE A 101 15.25 29.02 -12.60
C ILE A 101 13.83 29.26 -13.11
N THR A 102 12.91 28.30 -12.91
CA THR A 102 11.54 28.40 -13.45
C THR A 102 10.61 29.30 -12.63
N PHE A 103 10.88 29.45 -11.34
CA PHE A 103 10.05 30.20 -10.39
C PHE A 103 10.88 31.22 -9.61
N ASP A 104 11.55 32.10 -10.35
CA ASP A 104 12.38 33.17 -9.79
C ASP A 104 11.62 34.03 -8.76
N GLY A 105 12.31 34.43 -7.70
CA GLY A 105 11.79 35.25 -6.60
C GLY A 105 10.80 34.58 -5.64
N ARG A 106 10.28 33.37 -5.93
CA ARG A 106 9.28 32.70 -5.05
C ARG A 106 9.91 31.79 -3.99
N LEU A 107 11.01 31.12 -4.35
CA LEU A 107 11.70 30.18 -3.45
C LEU A 107 12.90 30.82 -2.74
N SER A 108 13.46 31.88 -3.32
CA SER A 108 14.59 32.65 -2.81
C SER A 108 14.19 33.67 -1.73
N ALA A 109 12.93 34.09 -1.66
CA ALA A 109 12.41 35.00 -0.64
C ALA A 109 12.50 34.47 0.81
N ALA A 110 12.57 33.14 0.99
CA ALA A 110 12.77 32.52 2.31
C ALA A 110 14.25 32.36 2.69
N ARG A 111 15.18 32.75 1.81
CA ARG A 111 16.63 32.56 1.95
C ARG A 111 17.41 33.88 2.09
N GLN A 112 16.72 35.02 2.07
CA GLN A 112 17.21 36.37 2.36
C GLN A 112 16.88 36.76 3.81
#